data_AF-A0A843BLG7-F1
#
_entry.id   AF-A0A843BLG7-F1
#
_cell.length_a   1.000
_cell.length_b   1.000
_cell.length_c   1.000
_cell.angle_alpha   90.00
_cell.angle_beta   90.00
_cell.angle_gamma   90.00
#
_symmetry.space_group_name_H-M   'P 1'
#
loop_
_entity.id
_entity.type
_entity.pdbx_description
1 polymer ?
#
loop_
_entity_poly.entity_id
_entity_poly.type
_entity_poly.pdbx_seq_one_letter_code
_entity_poly.pdbx_strand_id
1 'polypeptide(L)'
;MSTSIPWFDDFEGVAYRYYDLRMNVVPLVSDRKESASIWHDTIRYWVDPSIKIRFVEIDDKYWFIMGADSQKPDTNMSFYKVLQKSENYERFKKGHGGEAYLRLGTYAKKSLDDAKKDAMCNCGHEAVDHDEGDGDACLFNTCDCKKFSSFQVNLLKRKKTITDIKFLEEKDVKDDPLVWNCFNVNEYSKSDHLV
;
A
#
# COMPACT_ATOMS: atom_id res chain seq x y z
N MET A 1 19.08 26.59 -1.10
CA MET A 1 17.83 26.35 -0.35
C MET A 1 17.57 24.85 -0.41
N SER A 2 17.61 24.14 0.71
CA SER A 2 17.24 22.71 0.72
C SER A 2 15.72 22.62 0.65
N THR A 3 15.18 22.41 -0.55
CA THR A 3 13.78 22.04 -0.72
C THR A 3 13.55 20.73 0.03
N SER A 4 12.66 20.74 1.02
CA SER A 4 12.25 19.52 1.72
C SER A 4 11.63 18.55 0.73
N ILE A 5 12.03 17.28 0.78
CA ILE A 5 11.45 16.24 -0.08
C ILE A 5 9.94 16.17 0.21
N PRO A 6 9.07 16.31 -0.81
CA PRO A 6 7.61 16.26 -0.62
C PRO A 6 7.14 14.87 -0.15
N TRP A 7 6.00 14.84 0.51
CA TRP A 7 5.33 13.62 0.98
C TRP A 7 4.09 13.33 0.13
N PHE A 8 3.97 12.11 -0.38
CA PHE A 8 2.84 11.60 -1.15
C PHE A 8 2.00 10.65 -0.32
N ASP A 9 0.71 10.94 -0.25
CA ASP A 9 -0.30 10.18 0.49
C ASP A 9 -1.56 9.85 -0.33
N ASP A 10 -1.57 10.18 -1.64
CA ASP A 10 -2.64 9.84 -2.60
C ASP A 10 -2.57 8.35 -3.04
N PHE A 11 -2.40 7.54 -2.01
CA PHE A 11 -2.57 6.13 -1.85
C PHE A 11 -3.99 5.65 -1.69
N GLU A 12 -4.41 4.44 -2.05
CA GLU A 12 -5.57 3.80 -1.42
C GLU A 12 -5.16 3.00 -0.19
N GLY A 13 -4.07 2.24 -0.30
CA GLY A 13 -3.50 1.45 0.78
C GLY A 13 -2.29 0.65 0.34
N VAL A 14 -1.88 -0.32 1.16
CA VAL A 14 -0.74 -1.18 0.84
C VAL A 14 -1.21 -2.63 0.73
N ALA A 15 -0.98 -3.24 -0.44
CA ALA A 15 -1.18 -4.66 -0.63
C ALA A 15 0.11 -5.44 -0.33
N TYR A 16 -0.09 -6.68 0.12
CA TYR A 16 0.97 -7.63 0.42
C TYR A 16 0.80 -8.89 -0.41
N ARG A 17 1.85 -9.34 -1.09
CA ARG A 17 1.83 -10.56 -1.91
C ARG A 17 2.89 -11.55 -1.45
N TYR A 18 2.51 -12.82 -1.30
CA TYR A 18 3.33 -13.82 -0.59
C TYR A 18 3.96 -14.90 -1.48
N TYR A 19 3.55 -15.01 -2.75
CA TYR A 19 3.90 -16.16 -3.61
C TYR A 19 5.10 -15.92 -4.55
N ASP A 20 5.71 -14.73 -4.52
CA ASP A 20 6.97 -14.50 -5.23
C ASP A 20 8.15 -14.96 -4.34
N LEU A 21 9.37 -15.01 -4.90
CA LEU A 21 10.61 -15.34 -4.17
C LEU A 21 10.80 -14.52 -2.89
N ARG A 22 10.33 -13.26 -2.90
CA ARG A 22 10.26 -12.37 -1.74
C ARG A 22 8.83 -11.88 -1.61
N MET A 23 8.39 -11.62 -0.37
CA MET A 23 7.12 -10.93 -0.17
C MET A 23 7.15 -9.57 -0.86
N ASN A 24 6.00 -9.12 -1.36
CA ASN A 24 5.89 -7.82 -1.98
C ASN A 24 5.15 -6.87 -1.04
N VAL A 25 5.61 -5.63 -1.04
CA VAL A 25 4.91 -4.48 -0.46
C VAL A 25 4.51 -3.56 -1.61
N VAL A 26 3.22 -3.22 -1.69
CA VAL A 26 2.66 -2.59 -2.87
C VAL A 26 1.75 -1.43 -2.51
N PRO A 27 2.22 -0.18 -2.52
CA PRO A 27 1.34 0.98 -2.53
C PRO A 27 0.39 0.93 -3.73
N LEU A 28 -0.91 0.99 -3.44
CA LEU A 28 -2.00 0.93 -4.41
C LEU A 28 -2.45 2.33 -4.76
N VAL A 29 -2.00 2.87 -5.88
CA VAL A 29 -2.39 4.22 -6.34
C VAL A 29 -3.67 4.18 -7.18
N SER A 30 -4.23 5.36 -7.45
CA SER A 30 -5.57 5.50 -8.05
C SER A 30 -5.69 4.82 -9.41
N ASP A 31 -4.69 5.02 -10.28
CA ASP A 31 -4.73 4.48 -11.64
C ASP A 31 -3.35 4.08 -12.20
N ARG A 32 -3.40 3.42 -13.36
CA ARG A 32 -2.21 2.86 -14.02
C ARG A 32 -1.26 3.94 -14.56
N LYS A 33 -1.79 5.09 -14.96
CA LYS A 33 -1.00 6.22 -15.48
C LYS A 33 -0.23 6.88 -14.34
N GLU A 34 -0.87 7.11 -13.21
CA GLU A 34 -0.23 7.59 -11.99
C GLU A 34 0.84 6.61 -11.51
N SER A 35 0.49 5.32 -11.41
CA SER A 35 1.46 4.26 -11.07
C SER A 35 2.68 4.27 -11.97
N ALA A 36 2.48 4.45 -13.28
CA ALA A 36 3.57 4.53 -14.23
C ALA A 36 4.40 5.82 -14.07
N SER A 37 3.77 6.98 -13.91
CA SER A 37 4.46 8.26 -13.73
C SER A 37 5.30 8.26 -12.46
N ILE A 38 4.73 7.91 -11.30
CA ILE A 38 5.47 7.80 -10.04
C ILE A 38 6.67 6.86 -10.18
N TRP A 39 6.49 5.73 -10.86
CA TRP A 39 7.61 4.84 -11.12
C TRP A 39 8.69 5.49 -11.97
N HIS A 40 8.29 6.08 -13.10
CA HIS A 40 9.20 6.61 -14.11
C HIS A 40 9.95 7.84 -13.64
N ASP A 41 9.28 8.70 -12.88
CA ASP A 41 9.77 10.03 -12.52
C ASP A 41 10.47 10.03 -11.15
N THR A 42 10.09 9.12 -10.24
CA THR A 42 10.62 9.06 -8.87
C THR A 42 11.29 7.72 -8.57
N ILE A 43 10.52 6.63 -8.42
CA ILE A 43 11.02 5.37 -7.82
C ILE A 43 12.13 4.71 -8.66
N ARG A 44 12.10 4.85 -10.00
CA ARG A 44 13.15 4.30 -10.87
C ARG A 44 14.53 4.85 -10.51
N TYR A 45 14.60 6.12 -10.10
CA TYR A 45 15.86 6.82 -9.77
C TYR A 45 16.32 6.58 -8.33
N TRP A 46 15.51 5.91 -7.50
CA TRP A 46 15.93 5.51 -6.17
C TRP A 46 17.03 4.45 -6.21
N VAL A 47 18.00 4.59 -5.31
CA VAL A 47 19.08 3.62 -5.13
C VAL A 47 18.58 2.52 -4.20
N ASP A 48 18.49 1.27 -4.68
CA ASP A 48 17.84 0.15 -3.95
C ASP A 48 18.29 0.03 -2.47
N PRO A 49 19.61 0.04 -2.13
CA PRO A 49 20.06 -0.02 -0.72
C PRO A 49 19.64 1.17 0.16
N SER A 50 19.29 2.31 -0.44
CA SER A 50 18.84 3.50 0.30
C SER A 50 17.34 3.50 0.59
N ILE A 51 16.57 2.61 -0.03
CA ILE A 51 15.12 2.55 0.14
C ILE A 51 14.81 2.03 1.53
N LYS A 52 14.13 2.85 2.32
CA LYS A 52 13.70 2.56 3.68
C LYS A 52 12.19 2.46 3.71
N ILE A 53 11.69 1.43 4.39
CA ILE A 53 10.28 1.32 4.77
C ILE A 53 10.18 1.21 6.28
N ARG A 54 9.28 1.99 6.86
CA ARG A 54 8.96 2.01 8.28
C ARG A 54 7.47 1.79 8.45
N PHE A 55 7.14 0.94 9.40
CA PHE A 55 5.79 0.72 9.89
C PHE A 55 5.76 1.18 11.34
N VAL A 56 5.14 2.32 11.63
CA VAL A 56 5.03 2.82 13.00
C VAL A 56 3.67 2.44 13.55
N GLU A 57 3.63 1.54 14.52
CA GLU A 57 2.39 1.02 15.09
C GLU A 57 1.90 1.91 16.23
N ILE A 58 0.67 2.39 16.11
CA ILE A 58 -0.02 3.21 17.11
C ILE A 58 -1.44 2.65 17.23
N ASP A 59 -1.77 2.10 18.40
CA ASP A 59 -3.05 1.44 18.67
C ASP A 59 -3.42 0.37 17.62
N ASP A 60 -4.60 0.48 17.00
CA ASP A 60 -5.14 -0.39 15.95
C ASP A 60 -4.60 -0.05 14.55
N LYS A 61 -3.83 1.03 14.42
CA LYS A 61 -3.31 1.55 13.16
C LYS A 61 -1.80 1.43 13.05
N TYR A 62 -1.31 1.70 11.85
CA TYR A 62 0.10 1.94 11.62
C TYR A 62 0.31 3.01 10.56
N TRP A 63 1.42 3.73 10.67
CA TRP A 63 1.93 4.60 9.61
C TRP A 63 2.81 3.77 8.70
N PHE A 64 2.43 3.66 7.43
CA PHE A 64 3.34 3.28 6.38
C PHE A 64 4.17 4.50 6.00
N ILE A 65 5.49 4.40 6.04
CA ILE A 65 6.40 5.48 5.66
C ILE A 65 7.49 4.90 4.77
N MET A 66 7.75 5.53 3.64
CA MET A 66 8.76 5.08 2.68
C MET A 66 9.51 6.25 2.08
N GLY A 67 10.84 6.14 1.98
CA GLY A 67 11.68 7.15 1.37
C GLY A 67 13.01 6.55 0.93
N ALA A 68 13.73 7.27 0.07
CA ALA A 68 15.01 6.83 -0.46
C ALA A 68 15.87 7.99 -0.96
N ASP A 69 17.16 7.72 -1.11
CA ASP A 69 18.06 8.59 -1.85
C ASP A 69 17.83 8.40 -3.36
N SER A 70 17.79 9.51 -4.09
CA SER A 70 17.50 9.53 -5.53
C SER A 70 18.69 10.05 -6.32
N GLN A 71 18.97 9.39 -7.45
CA GLN A 71 19.90 9.89 -8.47
C GLN A 71 19.33 11.09 -9.24
N LYS A 72 18.05 11.42 -9.03
CA LYS A 72 17.37 12.60 -9.59
C LYS A 72 16.63 13.33 -8.45
N PRO A 73 17.32 14.18 -7.68
CA PRO A 73 16.74 14.83 -6.49
C PRO A 73 15.54 15.72 -6.79
N ASP A 74 15.51 16.40 -7.95
CA ASP A 74 14.47 17.36 -8.32
C ASP A 74 13.06 16.74 -8.45
N THR A 75 12.99 15.44 -8.70
CA THR A 75 11.72 14.68 -8.79
C THR A 75 11.60 13.65 -7.67
N ASN A 76 12.41 13.78 -6.62
CA ASN A 76 12.34 12.90 -5.46
C ASN A 76 11.11 13.22 -4.61
N MET A 77 10.59 12.19 -3.95
CA MET A 77 9.39 12.27 -3.11
C MET A 77 9.47 11.15 -2.08
N SER A 78 8.84 11.33 -0.92
CA SER A 78 8.63 10.28 0.07
C SER A 78 7.15 9.93 0.15
N PHE A 79 6.81 8.80 0.75
CA PHE A 79 5.45 8.28 0.80
C PHE A 79 5.06 8.08 2.26
N TYR A 80 3.83 8.44 2.60
CA TYR A 80 3.26 8.06 3.88
C TYR A 80 1.76 7.79 3.78
N LYS A 81 1.24 6.92 4.64
CA LYS A 81 -0.20 6.77 4.87
C LYS A 81 -0.51 6.11 6.19
N VAL A 82 -1.55 6.56 6.87
CA VAL A 82 -2.09 5.91 8.07
C VAL A 82 -3.08 4.83 7.65
N LEU A 83 -2.87 3.61 8.10
CA LEU A 83 -3.62 2.43 7.69
C LEU A 83 -4.05 1.61 8.90
N GLN A 84 -5.18 0.92 8.77
CA GLN A 84 -5.65 -0.04 9.77
C GLN A 84 -4.83 -1.32 9.71
N LYS A 85 -4.49 -1.89 10.88
CA LYS A 85 -3.87 -3.23 10.95
C LYS A 85 -4.85 -4.26 10.38
N SER A 86 -4.30 -5.19 9.61
CA SER A 86 -5.07 -6.27 8.99
C SER A 86 -4.30 -7.58 9.08
N GLU A 87 -4.98 -8.70 8.87
CA GLU A 87 -4.33 -10.01 8.81
C GLU A 87 -3.22 -10.04 7.74
N ASN A 88 -3.43 -9.36 6.61
CA ASN A 88 -2.44 -9.26 5.53
C ASN A 88 -1.17 -8.52 5.95
N TYR A 89 -1.34 -7.45 6.73
CA TYR A 89 -0.24 -6.70 7.34
C TYR A 89 0.54 -7.56 8.34
N GLU A 90 -0.16 -8.23 9.26
CA GLU A 90 0.46 -9.10 10.28
C GLU A 90 1.23 -10.25 9.64
N ARG A 91 0.69 -10.82 8.56
CA ARG A 91 1.36 -11.87 7.80
C ARG A 91 2.64 -11.36 7.13
N PHE A 92 2.62 -10.14 6.59
CA PHE A 92 3.82 -9.52 6.02
C PHE A 92 4.88 -9.26 7.10
N LYS A 93 4.48 -8.67 8.23
CA LYS A 93 5.35 -8.40 9.38
C LYS A 93 6.08 -9.64 9.87
N LYS A 94 5.40 -10.79 9.95
CA LYS A 94 6.00 -12.06 10.38
C LYS A 94 6.84 -12.74 9.29
N GLY A 95 6.52 -12.52 8.02
CA GLY A 95 7.00 -13.35 6.92
C GLY A 95 8.01 -12.71 5.97
N HIS A 96 8.29 -11.40 6.06
CA HIS A 96 9.15 -10.73 5.08
C HIS A 96 10.62 -11.19 5.12
N GLY A 97 11.11 -11.76 6.23
CA GLY A 97 12.45 -12.34 6.28
C GLY A 97 13.60 -11.35 6.06
N GLY A 98 13.38 -10.06 6.37
CA GLY A 98 14.37 -8.99 6.23
C GLY A 98 14.42 -8.33 4.84
N GLU A 99 13.72 -8.85 3.84
CA GLU A 99 13.73 -8.29 2.49
C GLU A 99 12.37 -8.36 1.79
N ALA A 100 12.11 -7.44 0.87
CA ALA A 100 10.87 -7.47 0.10
C ALA A 100 11.07 -6.90 -1.31
N TYR A 101 10.09 -7.16 -2.17
CA TYR A 101 9.93 -6.42 -3.42
C TYR A 101 8.99 -5.24 -3.21
N LEU A 102 9.50 -4.04 -3.48
CA LEU A 102 8.65 -2.86 -3.64
C LEU A 102 8.12 -2.83 -5.08
N ARG A 103 6.79 -2.75 -5.23
CA ARG A 103 6.11 -2.47 -6.50
C ARG A 103 5.06 -1.40 -6.30
N LEU A 104 4.62 -0.78 -7.38
CA LEU A 104 3.35 -0.06 -7.37
C LEU A 104 2.25 -0.95 -7.92
N GLY A 105 1.03 -0.70 -7.47
CA GLY A 105 -0.15 -1.37 -7.97
C GLY A 105 -1.33 -0.41 -8.08
N THR A 106 -2.43 -0.93 -8.62
CA THR A 106 -3.72 -0.24 -8.63
C THR A 106 -4.76 -1.16 -8.05
N TYR A 107 -5.78 -0.56 -7.46
CA TYR A 107 -6.95 -1.25 -6.93
C TYR A 107 -8.11 -1.07 -7.90
N ALA A 108 -8.62 -2.15 -8.47
CA ALA A 108 -9.77 -2.11 -9.36
C ALA A 108 -10.92 -2.92 -8.74
N LYS A 109 -12.04 -2.25 -8.45
CA LYS A 109 -13.28 -2.93 -8.10
C LYS A 109 -13.83 -3.66 -9.33
N LYS A 110 -14.36 -4.86 -9.11
CA LYS A 110 -14.91 -5.72 -10.15
C LYS A 110 -16.36 -6.06 -9.82
N SER A 111 -17.25 -5.76 -10.77
CA SER A 111 -18.62 -6.27 -10.80
C SER A 111 -18.65 -7.67 -11.42
N LEU A 112 -19.82 -8.31 -11.40
CA LEU A 112 -20.00 -9.66 -11.93
C LEU A 112 -19.64 -9.73 -13.43
N ASP A 113 -20.12 -8.75 -14.21
CA ASP A 113 -19.86 -8.62 -15.65
C ASP A 113 -18.37 -8.62 -16.03
N ASP A 114 -17.53 -8.06 -15.17
CA ASP A 114 -16.09 -7.89 -15.39
C ASP A 114 -15.25 -9.01 -14.76
N ALA A 115 -15.89 -9.91 -14.01
CA ALA A 115 -15.25 -10.95 -13.24
C ALA A 115 -15.22 -12.28 -14.01
N LYS A 116 -14.17 -13.06 -13.78
CA LYS A 116 -14.17 -14.45 -14.21
C LYS A 116 -15.07 -15.26 -13.29
N LYS A 117 -15.59 -16.40 -13.77
CA LYS A 117 -16.48 -17.28 -13.01
C LYS A 117 -15.88 -17.77 -11.68
N ASP A 118 -14.56 -17.95 -11.62
CA ASP A 118 -13.78 -18.36 -10.45
C ASP A 118 -13.33 -17.18 -9.56
N ALA A 119 -13.75 -15.94 -9.88
CA ALA A 119 -13.40 -14.79 -9.08
C ALA A 119 -14.15 -14.81 -7.75
N MET A 120 -13.42 -14.66 -6.65
CA MET A 120 -14.00 -14.64 -5.31
C MET A 120 -14.65 -13.29 -5.02
N CYS A 121 -15.95 -13.32 -4.69
CA CYS A 121 -16.67 -12.19 -4.12
C CYS A 121 -16.17 -11.88 -2.71
N ASN A 122 -16.40 -10.66 -2.23
CA ASN A 122 -16.14 -10.25 -0.85
C ASN A 122 -16.90 -11.10 0.19
N CYS A 123 -17.98 -11.79 -0.20
CA CYS A 123 -18.68 -12.74 0.67
C CYS A 123 -18.00 -14.10 0.80
N GLY A 124 -16.93 -14.35 0.03
CA GLY A 124 -16.19 -15.61 0.05
C GLY A 124 -16.74 -16.71 -0.87
N HIS A 125 -17.72 -16.40 -1.73
CA HIS A 125 -18.22 -17.32 -2.77
C HIS A 125 -17.74 -16.89 -4.16
N GLU A 126 -17.70 -17.83 -5.11
CA GLU A 126 -17.23 -17.57 -6.46
C GLU A 126 -18.28 -16.77 -7.27
N ALA A 127 -17.84 -16.06 -8.30
CA ALA A 127 -18.72 -15.29 -9.17
C ALA A 127 -19.82 -16.15 -9.82
N VAL A 128 -19.55 -17.44 -10.08
CA VAL A 128 -20.56 -18.39 -10.58
C VAL A 128 -21.70 -18.63 -9.59
N ASP A 129 -21.49 -18.38 -8.30
CA ASP A 129 -22.49 -18.49 -7.24
C ASP A 129 -23.31 -17.20 -7.08
N HIS A 130 -23.22 -16.28 -8.04
CA HIS A 130 -23.99 -15.03 -8.08
C HIS A 130 -24.89 -14.98 -9.32
N ASP A 131 -26.11 -14.47 -9.16
CA ASP A 131 -27.12 -14.43 -10.22
C ASP A 131 -27.16 -13.08 -10.94
N GLU A 132 -26.78 -13.07 -12.22
CA GLU A 132 -26.87 -11.90 -13.12
C GLU A 132 -28.31 -11.36 -13.25
N GLY A 133 -29.33 -12.19 -13.00
CA GLY A 133 -30.75 -11.84 -13.12
C GLY A 133 -31.40 -11.21 -11.87
N ASP A 134 -30.77 -11.33 -10.70
CA ASP A 134 -31.27 -10.82 -9.41
C ASP A 134 -30.26 -9.87 -8.74
N GLY A 135 -29.74 -8.93 -9.53
CA GLY A 135 -28.84 -7.88 -9.02
C GLY A 135 -27.47 -8.37 -8.57
N ASP A 136 -27.00 -9.49 -9.13
CA ASP A 136 -25.76 -10.17 -8.77
C ASP A 136 -25.76 -10.70 -7.33
N ALA A 137 -26.92 -11.05 -6.76
CA ALA A 137 -27.00 -11.59 -5.41
C ALA A 137 -26.36 -12.98 -5.30
N CYS A 138 -25.81 -13.30 -4.14
CA CYS A 138 -25.24 -14.62 -3.87
C CYS A 138 -26.37 -15.65 -3.71
N LEU A 139 -26.21 -16.79 -4.37
CA LEU A 139 -27.19 -17.88 -4.39
C LEU A 139 -27.18 -18.76 -3.13
N PHE A 140 -26.21 -18.56 -2.21
CA PHE A 140 -26.16 -19.28 -0.94
C PHE A 140 -27.20 -18.71 0.04
N ASN A 141 -28.18 -19.54 0.43
CA ASN A 141 -29.26 -19.16 1.36
C ASN A 141 -28.81 -18.58 2.71
N THR A 142 -27.58 -18.88 3.15
CA THR A 142 -26.99 -18.38 4.40
C THR A 142 -26.15 -17.12 4.21
N CYS A 143 -26.07 -16.58 2.99
CA CYS A 143 -25.25 -15.45 2.63
C CYS A 143 -26.13 -14.21 2.37
N ASP A 144 -25.93 -13.15 3.13
CA ASP A 144 -26.67 -11.88 2.96
C ASP A 144 -26.10 -11.00 1.82
N CYS A 145 -25.28 -11.56 0.94
CA CYS A 145 -24.61 -10.80 -0.10
C CYS A 145 -25.57 -10.50 -1.25
N LYS A 146 -26.02 -9.25 -1.33
CA LYS A 146 -27.02 -8.78 -2.31
C LYS A 146 -26.44 -8.39 -3.66
N LYS A 147 -25.11 -8.33 -3.78
CA LYS A 147 -24.44 -7.92 -5.01
C LYS A 147 -23.01 -8.44 -5.03
N PHE A 148 -22.62 -9.03 -6.14
CA PHE A 148 -21.23 -9.42 -6.38
C PHE A 148 -20.35 -8.18 -6.33
N SER A 149 -19.29 -8.28 -5.53
CA SER A 149 -18.25 -7.27 -5.47
C SER A 149 -16.96 -7.99 -5.17
N SER A 150 -16.02 -7.92 -6.10
CA SER A 150 -14.65 -8.37 -5.87
C SER A 150 -13.69 -7.22 -6.13
N PHE A 151 -12.42 -7.47 -5.85
CA PHE A 151 -11.36 -6.52 -6.16
C PHE A 151 -10.19 -7.25 -6.81
N GLN A 152 -9.54 -6.54 -7.73
CA GLN A 152 -8.35 -7.01 -8.39
C GLN A 152 -7.23 -6.01 -8.15
N VAL A 153 -6.12 -6.52 -7.61
CA VAL A 153 -4.88 -5.76 -7.49
C VAL A 153 -4.07 -5.97 -8.77
N ASN A 154 -3.85 -4.90 -9.53
CA ASN A 154 -3.00 -4.95 -10.71
C ASN A 154 -1.62 -4.40 -10.38
N LEU A 155 -0.60 -5.27 -10.44
CA LEU A 155 0.77 -4.92 -10.10
C LEU A 155 1.54 -4.41 -11.32
N LEU A 156 2.32 -3.35 -11.14
CA LEU A 156 3.33 -2.96 -12.11
C LEU A 156 4.38 -4.09 -12.19
N LYS A 157 4.84 -4.40 -13.41
CA LYS A 157 5.86 -5.45 -13.62
C LYS A 157 7.22 -5.09 -13.03
N ARG A 158 7.50 -3.78 -12.88
CA ARG A 158 8.77 -3.28 -12.36
C ARG A 158 8.78 -3.35 -10.85
N LYS A 159 9.96 -3.61 -10.30
CA LYS A 159 10.17 -3.81 -8.87
C LYS A 159 11.54 -3.30 -8.44
N LYS A 160 11.63 -2.95 -7.16
CA LYS A 160 12.87 -2.63 -6.44
C LYS A 160 13.03 -3.66 -5.32
N THR A 161 14.27 -3.99 -4.96
CA THR A 161 14.51 -4.86 -3.81
C THR A 161 14.85 -4.00 -2.61
N ILE A 162 14.16 -4.22 -1.50
CA ILE A 162 14.35 -3.47 -0.27
C ILE A 162 14.83 -4.42 0.83
N THR A 163 15.75 -3.94 1.66
CA THR A 163 16.32 -4.68 2.78
C THR A 163 16.27 -3.90 4.09
N ASP A 164 16.01 -2.58 4.05
CA ASP A 164 15.83 -1.76 5.24
C ASP A 164 14.34 -1.58 5.56
N ILE A 165 13.77 -2.59 6.22
CA ILE A 165 12.38 -2.62 6.68
C ILE A 165 12.38 -2.66 8.21
N LYS A 166 11.66 -1.75 8.87
CA LYS A 166 11.49 -1.77 10.33
C LYS A 166 10.04 -1.59 10.74
N PHE A 167 9.68 -2.26 11.84
CA PHE A 167 8.44 -2.08 12.57
C PHE A 167 8.80 -1.40 13.88
N LEU A 168 8.22 -0.23 14.13
CA LEU A 168 8.56 0.66 15.22
C LEU A 168 7.32 0.91 16.07
N GLU A 169 7.52 1.18 17.35
CA GLU A 169 6.47 1.71 18.21
C GLU A 169 6.54 3.25 18.25
N GLU A 170 5.49 3.89 18.73
CA GLU A 170 5.42 5.37 18.82
C GLU A 170 6.61 5.98 19.58
N LYS A 171 7.10 5.30 20.62
CA LYS A 171 8.25 5.75 21.41
C LYS A 171 9.56 5.84 20.61
N ASP A 172 9.67 5.07 19.52
CA ASP A 172 10.89 4.97 18.71
C ASP A 172 10.93 6.01 17.57
N VAL A 173 9.85 6.80 17.39
CA VAL A 173 9.69 7.79 16.31
C VAL A 173 10.85 8.79 16.26
N LYS A 174 11.35 9.23 17.42
CA LYS A 174 12.44 10.22 17.52
C LYS A 174 13.80 9.66 17.12
N ASP A 175 13.97 8.35 17.16
CA ASP A 175 15.25 7.68 16.90
C ASP A 175 15.43 7.31 15.42
N ASP A 176 14.36 7.36 14.62
CA ASP A 176 14.42 7.17 13.16
C ASP A 176 14.24 8.49 12.41
N PRO A 177 15.28 9.02 11.73
CA PRO A 177 15.21 10.32 11.06
C PRO A 177 14.13 10.42 9.96
N LEU A 178 13.82 9.31 9.27
CA LEU A 178 12.79 9.31 8.23
C LEU A 178 11.41 9.46 8.86
N VAL A 179 11.16 8.71 9.94
CA VAL A 179 9.90 8.76 10.68
C VAL A 179 9.71 10.11 11.36
N TRP A 180 10.73 10.61 12.05
CA TRP A 180 10.68 11.91 12.71
C TRP A 180 10.34 13.04 11.73
N ASN A 181 10.98 13.04 10.54
CA ASN A 181 10.66 14.00 9.49
C ASN A 181 9.20 13.88 9.01
N CYS A 182 8.72 12.65 8.79
CA CYS A 182 7.33 12.42 8.39
C CYS A 182 6.32 12.97 9.42
N PHE A 183 6.52 12.68 10.70
CA PHE A 183 5.62 13.09 11.78
C PHE A 183 5.61 14.61 11.96
N ASN A 184 6.78 15.25 11.93
CA ASN A 184 6.87 16.71 12.04
C ASN A 184 6.11 17.41 10.92
N VAL A 185 6.21 16.91 9.68
CA VAL A 185 5.57 17.55 8.52
C VAL A 185 4.08 17.25 8.44
N ASN A 186 3.63 16.06 8.84
CA ASN A 186 2.27 15.60 8.51
C ASN A 186 1.33 15.48 9.73
N GLU A 187 1.88 15.40 10.94
CA GLU A 187 1.12 15.29 12.19
C GLU A 187 1.27 16.57 13.02
N TYR A 188 2.51 16.90 13.44
CA TYR A 188 2.75 17.94 14.44
C TYR A 188 2.65 19.37 13.90
N SER A 189 3.04 19.62 12.65
CA SER A 189 2.89 20.94 12.01
C SER A 189 1.43 21.38 11.84
N LYS A 190 0.47 20.43 11.83
CA LYS A 190 -0.96 20.73 11.71
C LYS A 190 -1.58 21.18 13.04
N SER A 191 -0.98 20.78 14.16
CA SER A 191 -1.40 21.20 15.52
C SER A 191 -1.01 22.63 15.89
N ASP A 192 0.00 23.21 15.24
CA ASP A 192 0.45 24.60 15.48
C ASP A 192 -0.47 25.67 14.84
N HIS A 193 -1.58 25.27 14.21
CA HIS A 193 -2.58 26.16 13.62
C HIS A 193 -3.86 26.31 14.47
N LEU A 194 -3.87 25.84 15.72
CA LEU A 194 -5.00 25.97 16.66
C LEU A 194 -4.70 26.79 17.92
N VAL A 195 -3.74 27.73 17.87
CA VAL A 195 -3.51 28.72 18.93
C VAL A 195 -3.87 30.13 18.45
#